data_AF-A3GID0-F1
#
_entry.id   AF-A3GID0-F1
#
_cell.length_a   1.000
_cell.length_b   1.000
_cell.length_c   1.000
_cell.angle_alpha   90.00
_cell.angle_beta   90.00
_cell.angle_gamma   90.00
#
_symmetry.space_group_name_H-M   'P 1'
#
loop_
_entity.id
_entity.type
_entity.pdbx_description
1 polymer ?
#
loop_
_entity_poly.entity_id
_entity_poly.type
_entity_poly.pdbx_seq_one_letter_code
_entity_poly.pdbx_strand_id
1 'polypeptide(L)'
;MKVKIVEWHGFSTWHWKLAADGDANSSAYVDELCGICRVAFDGTCPNCKYPGDDCPIVLGSGCTHNFHLHCIVKWLEQDTSKGLCPMCRQIFTYKESYPDMTEELANLKTLIDGHRVMRERYTEDNQEFEAFEEET
;
A
#
# COMPACT_ATOMS: atom_id res chain seq x y z
N MET A 1 -40.73 32.19 12.26
CA MET A 1 -40.08 32.95 11.16
C MET A 1 -39.48 31.93 10.20
N LYS A 2 -39.69 32.05 8.87
CA LYS A 2 -39.21 31.09 7.85
C LYS A 2 -38.23 31.82 6.93
N VAL A 3 -37.01 31.30 6.82
CA VAL A 3 -35.98 31.81 5.90
C VAL A 3 -35.97 30.94 4.64
N LYS A 4 -35.90 31.57 3.46
CA LYS A 4 -35.75 30.89 2.18
C LYS A 4 -34.32 31.13 1.69
N ILE A 5 -33.59 30.05 1.40
CA ILE A 5 -32.30 30.13 0.72
C ILE A 5 -32.59 30.47 -0.74
N VAL A 6 -31.95 31.53 -1.25
CA VAL A 6 -32.14 32.02 -2.63
C VAL A 6 -31.18 31.32 -3.58
N GLU A 7 -29.93 31.13 -3.14
CA GLU A 7 -28.86 30.55 -3.94
C GLU A 7 -27.82 29.91 -3.03
N TRP A 8 -27.19 28.83 -3.49
CA TRP A 8 -26.11 28.16 -2.76
C TRP A 8 -24.96 27.82 -3.72
N HIS A 9 -23.77 28.30 -3.38
CA HIS A 9 -22.52 27.92 -4.03
C HIS A 9 -21.76 26.96 -3.12
N GLY A 10 -21.73 25.69 -3.49
CA GLY A 10 -21.01 24.65 -2.77
C GLY A 10 -19.55 24.55 -3.25
N PHE A 11 -18.66 24.20 -2.32
CA PHE A 11 -17.29 23.79 -2.60
C PHE A 11 -17.02 22.48 -1.88
N SER A 12 -16.19 21.62 -2.46
CA SER A 12 -15.78 20.37 -1.87
C SER A 12 -14.30 20.12 -2.11
N THR A 13 -13.69 19.39 -1.19
CA THR A 13 -12.38 18.75 -1.37
C THR A 13 -12.61 17.26 -1.54
N TRP A 14 -11.74 16.62 -2.31
CA TRP A 14 -11.72 15.16 -2.39
C TRP A 14 -10.75 14.63 -1.34
N HIS A 15 -11.03 13.43 -0.85
CA HIS A 15 -10.15 12.69 0.05
C HIS A 15 -10.16 11.24 -0.38
N TRP A 16 -9.05 10.53 -0.18
CA TRP A 16 -9.03 9.10 -0.41
C TRP A 16 -9.94 8.37 0.56
N LYS A 17 -10.79 7.48 0.03
CA LYS A 17 -11.62 6.60 0.86
C LYS A 17 -10.80 5.40 1.33
N LEU A 18 -10.02 5.60 2.38
CA LEU A 18 -9.25 4.54 3.04
C LEU A 18 -10.14 3.83 4.05
N ALA A 19 -10.07 2.49 4.10
CA ALA A 19 -10.84 1.70 5.04
C ALA A 19 -10.04 1.52 6.33
N ALA A 20 -9.93 2.58 7.15
CA ALA A 20 -9.21 2.49 8.42
C ALA A 20 -10.04 1.82 9.54
N ASP A 21 -11.36 1.79 9.39
CA ASP A 21 -12.29 1.35 10.40
C ASP A 21 -13.65 1.13 9.72
N GLY A 22 -14.38 0.07 10.09
CA GLY A 22 -15.65 -0.31 9.47
C GLY A 22 -16.82 0.69 9.64
N ASP A 23 -16.54 1.96 9.93
CA ASP A 23 -17.50 3.05 10.03
C ASP A 23 -17.35 4.00 8.83
N ALA A 24 -18.27 3.89 7.87
CA ALA A 24 -18.35 4.79 6.72
C ALA A 24 -18.72 6.25 7.09
N ASN A 25 -18.90 6.55 8.38
CA ASN A 25 -19.31 7.83 8.93
C ASN A 25 -18.28 8.42 9.92
N SER A 26 -17.13 7.78 10.13
CA SER A 26 -16.02 8.42 10.84
C SER A 26 -15.38 9.43 9.87
N SER A 27 -15.94 10.65 9.86
CA SER A 27 -15.31 11.84 9.27
C SER A 27 -14.02 12.26 10.00
N ALA A 28 -13.38 11.31 10.69
CA ALA A 28 -12.12 11.54 11.35
C ALA A 28 -11.10 11.76 10.24
N TYR A 29 -10.81 13.03 10.01
CA TYR A 29 -9.54 13.54 9.51
C TYR A 29 -8.42 12.91 10.37
N VAL A 30 -8.16 11.63 10.15
CA VAL A 30 -6.97 10.96 10.65
C VAL A 30 -5.96 11.24 9.58
N ASP A 31 -4.93 11.98 9.98
CA ASP A 31 -3.77 12.35 9.20
C ASP A 31 -3.01 11.06 8.82
N GLU A 32 -3.61 10.27 7.91
CA GLU A 32 -3.05 9.01 7.46
C GLU A 32 -1.88 9.36 6.54
N LEU A 33 -0.69 9.35 7.14
CA LEU A 33 0.56 9.58 6.46
C LEU A 33 1.07 8.27 5.87
N CYS A 34 1.64 8.33 4.68
CA CYS A 34 2.40 7.22 4.14
C CYS A 34 3.59 6.90 5.06
N GLY A 35 3.68 5.66 5.57
CA GLY A 35 4.73 5.27 6.52
C GLY A 35 6.17 5.39 5.98
N ILE A 36 6.33 5.47 4.66
CA ILE A 36 7.62 5.57 3.97
C ILE A 36 8.02 7.03 3.76
N CYS A 37 7.21 7.82 3.03
CA CYS A 37 7.56 9.21 2.71
C CYS A 37 7.04 10.25 3.72
N ARG A 38 6.21 9.83 4.68
CA ARG A 38 5.60 10.67 5.74
C ARG A 38 4.78 11.85 5.22
N VAL A 39 4.27 11.75 3.98
CA VAL A 39 3.34 12.72 3.39
C VAL A 39 1.92 12.17 3.51
N ALA A 40 0.95 13.08 3.69
CA ALA A 40 -0.48 12.75 3.69
C ALA A 40 -0.91 12.14 2.37
N PHE A 41 -1.87 11.24 2.43
CA PHE A 41 -2.36 10.49 1.28
C PHE A 41 -3.04 11.33 0.21
N ASP A 42 -3.68 12.44 0.57
CA ASP A 42 -4.25 13.39 -0.41
C ASP A 42 -3.17 14.24 -1.12
N GLY A 43 -1.95 14.21 -0.60
CA GLY A 43 -0.77 14.80 -1.23
C GLY A 43 -0.10 13.84 -2.22
N THR A 44 1.07 14.26 -2.71
CA THR A 44 1.92 13.43 -3.56
C THR A 44 3.13 12.92 -2.81
N CYS A 45 3.65 11.77 -3.23
CA CYS A 45 4.99 11.38 -2.83
C CYS A 45 6.04 12.37 -3.41
N PRO A 46 7.27 12.45 -2.85
CA PRO A 46 8.30 13.39 -3.31
C PRO A 46 8.71 13.25 -4.79
N ASN A 47 8.35 12.15 -5.45
CA ASN A 47 8.67 11.93 -6.87
C ASN A 47 7.53 12.35 -7.81
N CYS A 48 6.32 12.59 -7.30
CA CYS A 48 5.13 12.86 -8.10
C CYS A 48 4.72 14.33 -8.01
N LYS A 49 4.26 14.86 -9.14
CA LYS A 49 3.86 16.26 -9.26
C LYS A 49 2.38 16.49 -8.94
N TYR A 50 1.50 15.56 -9.34
CA TYR A 50 0.06 15.67 -9.16
C TYR A 50 -0.47 14.50 -8.32
N PRO A 51 -1.45 14.74 -7.42
CA PRO A 51 -2.09 13.69 -6.65
C PRO A 51 -3.16 12.96 -7.47
N GLY A 52 -3.74 11.90 -6.92
CA GLY A 52 -4.73 11.08 -7.62
C GLY A 52 -4.06 9.98 -8.45
N ASP A 53 -4.36 9.94 -9.74
CA ASP A 53 -3.92 8.86 -10.65
C ASP A 53 -2.39 8.81 -10.85
N ASP A 54 -1.71 9.95 -10.75
CA ASP A 54 -0.25 10.08 -10.85
C ASP A 54 0.50 9.60 -9.60
N CYS A 55 -0.20 9.41 -8.47
CA CYS A 55 0.40 8.93 -7.21
C CYS A 55 -0.62 8.11 -6.42
N PRO A 56 -1.05 6.96 -6.96
CA PRO A 56 -2.14 6.19 -6.38
C PRO A 56 -1.73 5.54 -5.06
N ILE A 57 -2.74 5.19 -4.26
CA ILE A 57 -2.53 4.54 -2.97
C ILE A 57 -2.72 3.04 -3.12
N VAL A 58 -1.78 2.30 -2.53
CA VAL A 58 -1.82 0.85 -2.42
C VAL A 58 -2.29 0.49 -1.01
N LEU A 59 -3.39 -0.26 -0.95
CA LEU A 59 -3.94 -0.80 0.29
C LEU A 59 -3.31 -2.16 0.57
N GLY A 60 -2.73 -2.32 1.76
CA GLY A 60 -2.27 -3.64 2.22
C GLY A 60 -3.44 -4.61 2.33
N SER A 61 -3.27 -5.83 1.82
CA SER A 61 -4.26 -6.91 1.98
C SER A 61 -3.96 -7.78 3.22
N GLY A 62 -2.68 -8.00 3.54
CA GLY A 62 -2.26 -8.79 4.71
C GLY A 62 -2.11 -7.96 6.00
N CYS A 63 -2.21 -6.64 5.91
CA CYS A 63 -2.14 -5.71 7.03
C CYS A 63 -2.90 -4.42 6.69
N THR A 64 -3.22 -3.61 7.70
CA THR A 64 -3.94 -2.34 7.54
C THR A 64 -3.05 -1.16 7.12
N HIS A 65 -1.82 -1.42 6.69
CA HIS A 65 -0.88 -0.36 6.31
C HIS A 65 -1.01 0.00 4.82
N ASN A 66 -1.20 1.28 4.57
CA ASN A 66 -1.35 1.85 3.23
C ASN A 66 -0.09 2.63 2.85
N PHE A 67 0.22 2.72 1.56
CA PHE A 67 1.37 3.46 1.05
C PHE A 67 1.08 4.08 -0.32
N HIS A 68 1.79 5.14 -0.70
CA HIS A 68 1.84 5.55 -2.10
C HIS A 68 2.50 4.45 -2.94
N LEU A 69 2.01 4.20 -4.16
CA LEU A 69 2.51 3.18 -5.07
C LEU A 69 4.03 3.28 -5.28
N HIS A 70 4.54 4.45 -5.65
CA HIS A 70 5.97 4.65 -5.89
C HIS A 70 6.83 4.45 -4.65
N CYS A 71 6.28 4.71 -3.46
CA CYS A 71 6.99 4.50 -2.22
C CYS A 71 7.15 3.01 -1.91
N ILE A 72 6.07 2.23 -2.04
CA ILE A 72 6.13 0.79 -1.75
C ILE A 72 6.88 0.01 -2.82
N VAL A 73 6.78 0.41 -4.10
CA VAL A 73 7.60 -0.16 -5.18
C VAL A 73 9.08 0.02 -4.85
N LYS A 74 9.53 1.25 -4.58
CA LYS A 74 10.93 1.54 -4.21
C LYS A 74 11.41 0.79 -2.97
N TRP A 75 10.51 0.51 -2.02
CA TRP A 75 10.85 -0.29 -0.84
C TRP A 75 11.08 -1.76 -1.23
N LEU A 76 10.19 -2.34 -2.02
CA LEU A 76 10.26 -3.74 -2.43
C LEU A 76 11.35 -4.02 -3.46
N GLU A 77 11.83 -3.02 -4.20
CA GLU A 77 13.03 -3.12 -5.03
C GLU A 77 14.30 -3.37 -4.20
N GLN A 78 14.31 -3.03 -2.91
CA GLN A 78 15.46 -3.28 -2.05
C GLN A 78 15.48 -4.75 -1.59
N ASP A 79 16.60 -5.44 -1.78
CA ASP A 79 16.78 -6.83 -1.33
C ASP A 79 16.59 -6.99 0.19
N THR A 80 16.93 -5.94 0.96
CA THR A 80 16.77 -5.93 2.42
C THR A 80 15.31 -5.93 2.88
N SER A 81 14.37 -5.57 2.00
CA SER A 81 12.94 -5.57 2.32
C SER A 81 12.39 -6.98 2.53
N LYS A 82 12.96 -7.99 1.85
CA LYS A 82 12.52 -9.39 1.85
C LYS A 82 11.01 -9.56 1.54
N GLY A 83 10.41 -8.63 0.80
CA GLY A 83 8.98 -8.63 0.52
C GLY A 83 8.10 -8.30 1.74
N LEU A 84 8.64 -7.65 2.77
CA LEU A 84 7.94 -7.37 4.02
C LEU A 84 7.44 -5.92 4.08
N CYS A 85 6.30 -5.74 4.76
CA CYS A 85 5.74 -4.44 5.08
C CYS A 85 6.71 -3.63 5.97
N PRO A 86 7.04 -2.37 5.64
CA PRO A 86 7.95 -1.53 6.43
C PRO A 86 7.49 -1.32 7.89
N MET A 87 6.18 -1.38 8.14
CA MET A 87 5.58 -1.03 9.42
C MET A 87 5.45 -2.24 10.36
N CYS A 88 4.90 -3.35 9.87
CA CYS A 88 4.64 -4.54 10.70
C CYS A 88 5.50 -5.76 10.36
N ARG A 89 6.34 -5.68 9.32
CA ARG A 89 7.19 -6.78 8.84
C ARG A 89 6.43 -8.06 8.44
N GLN A 90 5.12 -7.99 8.26
CA GLN A 90 4.35 -9.07 7.65
C GLN A 90 4.63 -9.11 6.14
N ILE A 91 4.44 -10.26 5.51
CA ILE A 91 4.56 -10.40 4.04
C ILE A 91 3.59 -9.41 3.39
N PHE A 92 4.13 -8.54 2.54
CA PHE A 92 3.34 -7.50 1.92
C PHE A 92 2.58 -8.07 0.71
N THR A 93 1.26 -7.93 0.75
CA THR A 93 0.35 -8.17 -0.37
C THR A 93 -0.58 -6.97 -0.47
N TYR A 94 -1.12 -6.70 -1.65
CA TYR A 94 -2.00 -5.55 -1.87
C TYR A 94 -3.40 -5.97 -2.33
N LYS A 95 -4.38 -5.10 -2.10
CA LYS A 95 -5.74 -5.28 -2.60
C LYS A 95 -5.83 -4.73 -4.02
N GLU A 96 -6.30 -5.53 -4.97
CA GLU A 96 -6.58 -5.10 -6.35
C GLU A 96 -7.82 -4.19 -6.34
N SER A 97 -7.62 -2.89 -6.15
CA SER A 97 -8.70 -1.89 -6.09
C SER A 97 -8.93 -1.13 -7.40
N TYR A 98 -8.00 -1.22 -8.35
CA TYR A 98 -8.08 -0.47 -9.62
C TYR A 98 -7.95 -1.44 -10.80
N PRO A 99 -8.97 -1.52 -11.69
CA PRO A 99 -8.93 -2.39 -12.86
C PRO A 99 -8.07 -1.84 -14.01
N ASP A 100 -7.71 -0.55 -13.97
CA ASP A 100 -6.81 0.03 -14.96
C ASP A 100 -5.36 -0.24 -14.58
N MET A 101 -4.74 -1.11 -15.39
CA MET A 101 -3.44 -1.70 -15.15
C MET A 101 -2.34 -0.71 -15.55
N THR A 102 -1.92 0.15 -14.62
CA THR A 102 -0.71 0.95 -14.82
C THR A 102 0.53 0.03 -14.84
N GLU A 103 1.53 0.36 -15.65
CA GLU A 103 2.81 -0.38 -15.73
C GLU A 103 3.46 -0.55 -14.34
N GLU A 104 3.28 0.45 -13.47
CA GLU A 104 3.80 0.46 -12.11
C GLU A 104 3.13 -0.58 -11.19
N LEU A 105 1.82 -0.83 -11.36
CA LEU A 105 1.13 -1.90 -10.63
C LEU A 105 1.59 -3.29 -11.12
N ALA A 106 1.90 -3.43 -12.41
CA ALA A 106 2.48 -4.67 -12.93
C ALA A 106 3.87 -4.91 -12.33
N ASN A 107 4.72 -3.87 -12.26
CA ASN A 107 6.02 -3.96 -11.58
C ASN A 107 5.88 -4.34 -10.10
N LEU A 108 4.93 -3.73 -9.38
CA LEU A 108 4.66 -4.08 -7.99
C LEU A 108 4.32 -5.57 -7.84
N LYS A 109 3.46 -6.09 -8.71
CA LYS A 109 3.10 -7.51 -8.73
C LYS A 109 4.31 -8.40 -8.96
N THR A 110 5.13 -8.08 -9.96
CA THR A 110 6.36 -8.83 -10.26
C THR A 110 7.33 -8.84 -9.08
N LEU A 111 7.50 -7.71 -8.37
CA LEU A 111 8.35 -7.65 -7.17
C LEU A 111 7.83 -8.55 -6.06
N ILE A 112 6.52 -8.51 -5.79
CA ILE A 112 5.91 -9.35 -4.73
C ILE A 112 6.04 -10.84 -5.08
N ASP A 113 5.80 -11.21 -6.34
CA ASP A 113 5.98 -12.58 -6.81
C ASP A 113 7.45 -13.03 -6.74
N GLY A 114 8.40 -12.15 -7.09
CA GLY A 114 9.83 -12.41 -6.96
C GLY A 114 10.24 -12.71 -5.51
N HIS A 115 9.82 -11.86 -4.57
CA HIS A 115 10.06 -12.08 -3.13
C HIS A 115 9.34 -13.32 -2.59
N ARG A 116 8.22 -13.74 -3.19
CA ARG A 116 7.54 -14.99 -2.82
C ARG A 116 8.36 -16.21 -3.23
N VAL A 117 8.81 -16.28 -4.48
CA VAL A 117 9.65 -17.39 -4.96
C VAL A 117 10.95 -17.49 -4.18
N MET A 118 11.58 -16.36 -3.84
CA MET A 118 12.83 -16.37 -3.06
C MET A 118 12.63 -16.99 -1.66
N ARG A 119 11.49 -16.73 -1.02
CA ARG A 119 11.16 -17.31 0.29
C ARG A 119 10.89 -18.81 0.20
N GLU A 120 10.15 -19.25 -0.81
CA GLU A 120 9.85 -20.66 -1.06
C GLU A 120 11.15 -21.47 -1.26
N ARG A 121 12.09 -20.96 -2.07
CA ARG A 121 13.41 -21.60 -2.25
C ARG A 121 14.22 -21.68 -0.96
N TYR A 122 14.28 -20.60 -0.19
CA TYR A 122 15.01 -20.61 1.08
C TYR A 122 14.42 -21.60 2.09
N THR A 123 13.11 -21.81 2.08
CA THR A 123 12.48 -22.84 2.92
C THR A 123 12.79 -24.25 2.45
N GLU A 124 12.84 -24.49 1.14
CA GLU A 124 13.24 -25.78 0.56
C GLU A 124 14.70 -26.11 0.89
N ASP A 125 15.63 -25.16 0.68
CA ASP A 125 17.06 -25.34 0.96
C ASP A 125 17.33 -25.68 2.44
N ASN A 126 16.63 -25.03 3.38
CA ASN A 126 16.77 -25.34 4.80
C ASN A 126 16.19 -26.71 5.18
N GLN A 127 15.06 -27.11 4.56
CA GLN A 127 14.46 -28.42 4.80
C GLN A 127 15.37 -29.55 4.31
N GLU A 128 16.05 -29.37 3.17
CA GLU A 128 17.03 -30.33 2.66
C GLU A 128 18.23 -30.46 3.60
N PHE A 129 18.72 -29.35 4.15
CA PHE A 129 19.82 -29.35 5.11
C PHE A 129 19.46 -30.06 6.42
N GLU A 130 18.30 -29.75 7.02
CA GLU A 130 17.83 -30.40 8.24
C GLU A 130 17.60 -31.91 8.06
N ALA A 131 17.08 -32.33 6.90
CA ALA A 131 16.92 -33.75 6.59
C ALA A 131 18.25 -34.52 6.51
N PHE A 132 19.32 -33.86 6.06
CA PHE A 132 20.65 -34.48 6.00
C PHE A 132 21.28 -34.65 7.39
N GLU A 133 21.03 -33.73 8.33
CA GLU A 133 21.52 -33.86 9.71
C GLU A 133 20.81 -34.98 10.49
N GLU A 134 19.55 -35.29 10.19
CA GLU A 134 18.81 -36.39 10.83
C GLU A 134 19.23 -37.79 10.36
N GLU A 135 19.90 -37.92 9.20
CA GLU A 135 20.35 -39.20 8.64
C GLU A 135 21.78 -39.63 9.07
N THR A 136 22.53 -38.78 9.79
CA THR A 136 23.92 -39.05 10.26
C THR A 136 24.02 -39.38 11.75
#